data_AF-A0A9X4EE00-F1
#
_entry.id   AF-A0A9X4EE00-F1
#
_cell.length_a   1.000
_cell.length_b   1.000
_cell.length_c   1.000
_cell.angle_alpha   90.00
_cell.angle_beta   90.00
_cell.angle_gamma   90.00
#
_symmetry.space_group_name_H-M   'P 1'
#
loop_
_entity.id
_entity.type
_entity.pdbx_description
1 polymer ?
#
loop_
_entity_poly.entity_id
_entity_poly.type
_entity_poly.pdbx_seq_one_letter_code
_entity_poly.pdbx_strand_id
1 'polypeptide(L)'
;MSDQRTCPIEGCPVHIDGTHLMCRAHWLQVPGWLRRKITKAWRDYRAIRLSTDHVEVLAAIRTHRVVADEAVAFINARPAAAPAEAEDAPPEHLRWPGPGPAPASWWAADGTKVYRDYDAYCD
;
A
#
# COMPACT_ATOMS: atom_id res chain seq x y z
N MET A 1 5.15 17.86 -18.31
CA MET A 1 3.73 18.03 -17.95
C MET A 1 3.30 16.73 -17.29
N SER A 2 3.07 16.72 -15.98
CA SER A 2 2.54 15.54 -15.29
C SER A 2 1.08 15.37 -15.71
N ASP A 3 0.77 14.25 -16.34
CA ASP A 3 -0.61 13.86 -16.63
C ASP A 3 -1.29 13.56 -15.29
N GLN A 4 -2.18 14.44 -14.84
CA GLN A 4 -2.91 14.25 -13.58
C GLN A 4 -4.22 13.56 -13.89
N ARG A 5 -4.50 12.46 -13.19
CA ARG A 5 -5.75 11.71 -13.31
C ARG A 5 -6.36 11.44 -11.95
N THR A 6 -7.66 11.21 -11.90
CA THR A 6 -8.34 10.79 -10.67
C THR A 6 -7.98 9.34 -10.34
N CYS A 7 -7.91 9.01 -9.05
CA CYS A 7 -7.77 7.64 -8.58
C CYS A 7 -8.86 6.74 -9.19
N PRO A 8 -8.54 5.53 -9.69
CA PRO A 8 -9.52 4.65 -10.34
C PRO A 8 -10.49 3.95 -9.37
N ILE A 9 -10.40 4.24 -8.07
CA ILE A 9 -11.28 3.65 -7.06
C ILE A 9 -12.57 4.45 -7.03
N GLU A 10 -13.70 3.75 -7.02
CA GLU A 10 -15.02 4.37 -7.04
C GLU A 10 -15.21 5.30 -5.84
N GLY A 11 -15.65 6.54 -6.10
CA GLY A 11 -15.87 7.55 -5.07
C GLY A 11 -14.60 8.22 -4.52
N CYS A 12 -13.41 7.92 -5.02
CA CYS A 12 -12.16 8.56 -4.56
C CYS A 12 -11.87 9.89 -5.27
N PRO A 13 -11.84 11.04 -4.58
CA PRO A 13 -11.58 12.34 -5.20
C PRO A 13 -10.08 12.66 -5.37
N VAL A 14 -9.19 11.74 -5.00
CA VAL A 14 -7.74 12.01 -4.97
C VAL A 14 -7.18 12.03 -6.39
N HIS A 15 -6.51 13.13 -6.74
CA HIS A 15 -5.75 13.25 -7.98
C HIS A 15 -4.37 12.60 -7.79
N ILE A 16 -3.97 11.81 -8.78
CA ILE A 16 -2.70 11.10 -8.82
C ILE A 16 -1.95 11.47 -10.09
N ASP A 17 -0.62 11.45 -10.00
CA ASP A 17 0.23 11.53 -11.18
C ASP A 17 0.05 10.26 -12.04
N GLY A 18 0.11 10.41 -13.36
CA GLY A 18 -0.10 9.33 -14.34
C GLY A 18 0.87 8.15 -14.19
N THR A 19 1.99 8.33 -13.49
CA THR A 19 2.92 7.23 -13.14
C THR A 19 2.44 6.36 -11.99
N HIS A 20 1.48 6.82 -11.18
CA HIS A 20 0.90 6.07 -10.09
C HIS A 20 -0.34 5.29 -10.55
N LEU A 21 -0.50 4.08 -10.03
CA LEU A 21 -1.62 3.20 -10.37
C LEU A 21 -2.93 3.64 -9.68
N MET A 22 -2.80 4.05 -8.42
CA MET A 22 -3.87 4.51 -7.53
C MET A 22 -3.26 5.41 -6.44
N CYS A 23 -4.10 6.06 -5.62
CA CYS A 23 -3.59 6.86 -4.52
C CYS A 23 -2.92 5.99 -3.45
N ARG A 24 -2.04 6.60 -2.64
CA ARG A 24 -1.29 5.88 -1.59
C ARG A 24 -2.20 5.14 -0.60
N ALA A 25 -3.33 5.74 -0.23
CA ALA A 25 -4.28 5.13 0.71
C ALA A 25 -4.85 3.81 0.18
N HIS A 26 -5.28 3.78 -1.09
CA HIS A 26 -5.78 2.59 -1.74
C HIS A 26 -4.68 1.56 -2.01
N TRP A 27 -3.48 2.01 -2.37
CA TRP A 27 -2.34 1.12 -2.56
C TRP A 27 -1.99 0.30 -1.32
N LEU A 28 -2.11 0.91 -0.12
CA LEU A 28 -1.85 0.22 1.14
C LEU A 28 -2.93 -0.81 1.50
N GLN A 29 -4.13 -0.69 0.92
CA GLN A 29 -5.21 -1.67 1.09
C GLN A 29 -5.07 -2.90 0.18
N VAL A 30 -4.21 -2.83 -0.84
CA VAL A 30 -3.95 -3.95 -1.76
C VAL A 30 -3.18 -5.06 -1.01
N PRO A 31 -3.64 -6.32 -1.05
CA PRO A 31 -2.94 -7.45 -0.44
C PRO A 31 -1.51 -7.59 -0.94
N GLY A 32 -0.61 -8.03 -0.06
CA GLY A 32 0.81 -8.16 -0.38
C GLY A 32 1.10 -9.05 -1.60
N TRP A 33 0.34 -10.13 -1.79
CA TRP A 33 0.47 -11.01 -2.96
C TRP A 33 0.11 -10.30 -4.27
N LEU A 34 -0.92 -9.45 -4.27
CA LEU A 34 -1.37 -8.73 -5.44
C LEU A 34 -0.40 -7.57 -5.77
N ARG A 35 0.11 -6.88 -4.75
CA ARG A 35 1.21 -5.91 -4.93
C ARG A 35 2.45 -6.54 -5.57
N ARG A 36 2.81 -7.77 -5.18
CA ARG A 36 3.90 -8.52 -5.82
C ARG A 36 3.60 -8.85 -7.29
N LYS A 37 2.38 -9.32 -7.61
CA LYS A 37 1.96 -9.57 -9.00
C LYS A 37 2.09 -8.30 -9.85
N ILE A 38 1.57 -7.16 -9.38
CA ILE A 38 1.66 -5.86 -10.08
C ILE A 38 3.11 -5.47 -10.31
N THR A 39 3.93 -5.56 -9.26
CA THR A 39 5.36 -5.21 -9.32
C THR A 39 6.10 -6.08 -10.34
N LYS A 40 5.79 -7.38 -10.38
CA LYS A 40 6.35 -8.29 -11.38
C LYS A 40 5.93 -7.89 -12.79
N ALA A 41 4.63 -7.74 -13.05
CA ALA A 41 4.13 -7.40 -14.38
C ALA A 41 4.69 -6.05 -14.89
N TRP A 42 4.84 -5.07 -14.00
CA TRP A 42 5.51 -3.81 -14.32
C TRP A 42 6.98 -4.02 -14.69
N ARG A 43 7.71 -4.89 -13.98
CA ARG A 43 9.14 -5.13 -14.21
C ARG A 43 9.34 -5.81 -15.55
N ASP A 44 8.51 -6.79 -15.86
CA ASP A 44 8.50 -7.49 -17.12
C ASP A 44 8.24 -6.51 -18.28
N TYR A 45 7.20 -5.66 -18.15
CA TYR A 45 6.96 -4.57 -19.12
C TYR A 45 8.16 -3.63 -19.26
N ARG A 46 8.74 -3.16 -18.15
CA ARG A 46 9.87 -2.22 -18.20
C ARG A 46 11.09 -2.84 -18.88
N ALA A 47 11.33 -4.14 -18.70
CA ALA A 47 12.45 -4.84 -19.32
C ALA A 47 12.31 -4.86 -20.85
N ILE A 48 11.09 -5.06 -21.35
CA ILE A 48 10.85 -5.22 -22.79
C ILE A 48 10.37 -3.94 -23.50
N ARG A 49 10.06 -2.86 -22.79
CA ARG A 49 9.44 -1.64 -23.37
C ARG A 49 10.22 -0.97 -24.52
N LEU A 50 11.51 -1.27 -24.65
CA LEU A 50 12.39 -0.78 -25.73
C LEU A 50 12.65 -1.85 -26.80
N SER A 51 12.00 -3.02 -26.69
CA SER A 51 12.05 -4.08 -27.69
C SER A 51 11.44 -3.61 -29.01
N THR A 52 11.99 -4.08 -30.11
CA THR A 52 11.43 -3.89 -31.45
C THR A 52 10.25 -4.81 -31.72
N ASP A 53 10.03 -5.84 -30.88
CA ASP A 53 8.86 -6.69 -30.95
C ASP A 53 7.65 -5.99 -30.30
N HIS A 54 6.86 -5.32 -31.15
CA HIS A 54 5.63 -4.65 -30.72
C HIS A 54 4.59 -5.60 -30.13
N VAL A 55 4.53 -6.87 -30.58
CA VAL A 55 3.57 -7.84 -30.08
C VAL A 55 3.91 -8.19 -28.63
N GLU A 56 5.18 -8.40 -28.35
CA GLU A 56 5.68 -8.68 -27.01
C GLU A 56 5.42 -7.50 -26.05
N VAL A 57 5.72 -6.27 -26.49
CA VAL A 57 5.47 -5.05 -25.71
C VAL A 57 3.98 -4.89 -25.38
N LEU A 58 3.10 -5.07 -26.36
CA LEU A 58 1.65 -4.98 -26.16
C LEU A 58 1.13 -6.07 -25.22
N ALA A 59 1.67 -7.29 -25.29
CA ALA A 59 1.33 -8.37 -24.39
C ALA A 59 1.71 -8.05 -22.93
N ALA A 60 2.88 -7.46 -22.68
CA ALA A 60 3.27 -7.06 -21.33
C ALA A 60 2.47 -5.87 -20.81
N ILE A 61 2.15 -4.88 -21.66
CA ILE A 61 1.24 -3.78 -21.29
C ILE A 61 -0.12 -4.34 -20.88
N ARG A 62 -0.68 -5.26 -21.66
CA ARG A 62 -1.97 -5.90 -21.36
C ARG A 62 -1.92 -6.66 -20.05
N THR A 63 -0.86 -7.45 -19.84
CA THR A 63 -0.65 -8.20 -18.60
C THR A 63 -0.59 -7.27 -17.39
N HIS A 64 0.18 -6.17 -17.48
CA HIS A 64 0.25 -5.18 -16.40
C HIS A 64 -1.11 -4.54 -16.10
N ARG A 65 -1.89 -4.18 -17.14
CA ARG A 65 -3.24 -3.62 -16.99
C ARG A 65 -4.21 -4.60 -16.33
N VAL A 66 -4.24 -5.86 -16.76
CA VAL A 66 -5.13 -6.87 -16.15
C VAL A 66 -4.88 -7.02 -14.65
N VAL A 67 -3.61 -7.07 -14.22
CA VAL A 67 -3.28 -7.19 -12.79
C VAL A 67 -3.58 -5.88 -12.03
N ALA A 68 -3.45 -4.72 -12.69
CA ALA A 68 -3.85 -3.43 -12.13
C ALA A 68 -5.36 -3.39 -11.86
N ASP A 69 -6.15 -3.83 -12.84
CA ASP A 69 -7.61 -3.88 -12.79
C ASP A 69 -8.09 -4.88 -11.73
N GLU A 70 -7.41 -6.01 -11.56
CA GLU A 70 -7.65 -6.97 -10.46
C GLU A 70 -7.54 -6.28 -9.09
N ALA A 71 -6.57 -5.37 -8.90
CA ALA A 71 -6.42 -4.64 -7.64
C ALA A 71 -7.48 -3.54 -7.44
N VAL A 72 -7.91 -2.89 -8.52
CA VAL A 72 -9.04 -1.94 -8.46
C VAL A 72 -10.32 -2.68 -8.10
N ALA A 73 -10.62 -3.78 -8.79
CA ALA A 73 -11.77 -4.62 -8.51
C ALA A 73 -11.75 -5.16 -7.09
N PHE A 74 -10.59 -5.58 -6.58
CA PHE A 74 -10.45 -6.03 -5.19
C PHE A 74 -10.84 -4.94 -4.17
N ILE A 75 -10.45 -3.69 -4.42
CA ILE A 75 -10.77 -2.57 -3.53
C ILE A 75 -12.24 -2.18 -3.65
N ASN A 76 -12.78 -2.07 -4.87
CA ASN A 76 -14.19 -1.70 -5.08
C ASN A 76 -15.15 -2.79 -4.57
N ALA A 77 -14.75 -4.07 -4.64
CA ALA A 77 -15.55 -5.19 -4.14
C ALA A 77 -15.51 -5.34 -2.61
N ARG A 78 -14.58 -4.66 -1.91
CA ARG A 78 -14.72 -4.56 -0.46
C ARG A 78 -15.97 -3.74 -0.18
N PRO A 79 -16.91 -4.22 0.66
CA PRO A 79 -17.92 -3.33 1.18
C PRO A 79 -17.16 -2.15 1.77
N ALA A 80 -17.51 -0.92 1.35
CA ALA A 80 -17.09 0.28 2.06
C ALA A 80 -17.32 -0.06 3.52
N ALA A 81 -16.24 -0.18 4.30
CA ALA A 81 -16.37 -0.51 5.71
C ALA A 81 -17.45 0.42 6.21
N ALA A 82 -18.57 -0.14 6.69
CA ALA A 82 -19.66 0.65 7.23
C ALA A 82 -18.99 1.73 8.08
N PRO A 83 -19.37 3.02 7.93
CA PRO A 83 -18.81 4.04 8.78
C PRO A 83 -18.89 3.47 10.19
N ALA A 84 -17.76 3.44 10.88
CA ALA A 84 -17.69 2.96 12.25
C ALA A 84 -18.58 3.89 13.08
N GLU A 85 -19.89 3.65 13.06
CA GLU A 85 -20.82 4.18 14.00
C GLU A 85 -20.42 3.54 15.33
N ALA A 86 -19.79 4.37 16.15
CA ALA A 86 -19.91 4.41 17.59
C ALA A 86 -20.46 3.14 18.24
N GLU A 87 -19.58 2.35 18.85
CA GLU A 87 -19.73 1.71 20.16
C GLU A 87 -18.60 0.68 20.33
N ASP A 88 -17.41 1.15 20.70
CA ASP A 88 -16.57 0.46 21.68
C ASP A 88 -15.48 1.43 22.15
N ALA A 89 -15.82 2.28 23.11
CA ALA A 89 -14.78 2.88 23.92
C ALA A 89 -14.14 1.72 24.70
N PRO A 90 -12.82 1.49 24.61
CA PRO A 90 -12.17 0.40 25.33
C PRO A 90 -12.51 0.52 26.82
N PRO A 91 -12.85 -0.59 27.51
CA PRO A 91 -13.18 -0.54 28.93
C PRO A 91 -12.05 0.15 29.69
N GLU A 92 -12.36 0.93 30.73
CA GLU A 92 -11.43 1.89 31.34
C GLU A 92 -10.03 1.32 31.68
N HIS A 93 -9.94 0.01 31.95
CA HIS A 93 -8.68 -0.69 32.21
C HIS A 93 -7.75 -0.86 30.99
N LEU A 94 -8.26 -0.67 29.76
CA LEU A 94 -7.49 -0.67 28.50
C LEU A 94 -7.26 0.75 27.96
N ARG A 95 -7.78 1.78 28.64
CA ARG A 95 -7.53 3.16 28.28
C ARG A 95 -6.10 3.52 28.68
N TRP A 96 -5.23 3.63 27.69
CA TRP A 96 -3.84 4.04 27.89
C TRP A 96 -3.79 5.34 28.73
N PRO A 97 -3.12 5.37 29.89
CA PRO A 97 -2.88 6.63 30.59
C PRO A 97 -1.99 7.45 29.66
N GLY A 98 -2.45 8.63 29.24
CA GLY A 98 -1.73 9.52 28.32
C GLY A 98 -0.24 9.65 28.68
N PRO A 99 0.62 10.05 27.73
CA PRO A 99 2.07 9.85 27.81
C PRO A 99 2.61 10.30 29.18
N GLY A 100 2.89 9.31 30.03
CA GLY A 100 3.82 9.49 31.13
C GLY A 100 5.16 9.93 30.56
N PRO A 101 6.02 10.59 31.35
CA PRO A 101 7.31 11.04 30.87
C PRO A 101 8.03 9.85 30.22
N ALA A 102 8.41 10.01 28.95
CA ALA A 102 9.18 8.99 28.24
C ALA A 102 10.39 8.62 29.11
N PRO A 103 10.68 7.32 29.31
CA PRO A 103 11.90 6.94 30.01
C PRO A 103 13.08 7.60 29.28
N ALA A 104 13.91 8.30 30.05
CA ALA A 104 15.06 9.01 29.53
C ALA A 104 15.94 8.02 28.75
N SER A 105 16.32 8.44 27.54
CA SER A 105 17.30 7.83 26.65
C SER A 105 17.03 6.40 26.15
N TRP A 106 16.62 6.32 24.88
CA TRP A 106 16.67 5.13 24.03
C TRP A 106 18.01 4.99 23.31
N TRP A 107 19.07 5.49 23.94
CA TRP A 107 20.43 5.51 23.40
C TRP A 107 21.33 4.80 24.39
N ALA A 108 22.13 3.85 23.92
CA ALA A 108 23.30 3.45 24.68
C ALA A 108 24.25 4.66 24.82
N ALA A 109 25.05 4.71 25.88
CA ALA A 109 25.95 5.84 26.15
C ALA A 109 26.99 6.08 25.03
N ASP A 110 27.18 5.10 24.13
CA ASP A 110 28.05 5.17 22.97
C ASP A 110 27.35 5.66 21.68
N GLY A 111 26.06 6.02 21.76
CA GLY A 111 25.29 6.52 20.61
C GLY A 111 24.74 5.43 19.69
N THR A 112 24.82 4.15 20.05
CA THR A 112 24.16 3.08 19.27
C THR A 112 22.66 2.99 19.57
N LYS A 113 21.87 2.81 18.49
CA LYS A 113 20.44 2.49 18.57
C LYS A 113 20.26 1.02 18.94
N VAL A 114 19.60 0.75 20.06
CA VAL A 114 19.17 -0.60 20.42
C VAL A 114 17.78 -0.84 19.82
N TYR A 115 17.71 -1.64 18.75
CA TYR A 115 16.43 -2.20 18.28
C TYR A 115 16.10 -3.41 19.16
N ARG A 116 14.90 -3.45 19.73
CA ARG A 116 14.40 -4.65 20.40
C ARG A 116 14.10 -5.67 19.30
N ASP A 117 14.79 -6.81 19.32
CA ASP A 117 14.52 -7.94 18.44
C ASP A 117 13.02 -8.25 18.43
N TYR A 118 12.42 -8.11 17.26
CA TYR A 118 11.01 -8.40 16.99
C TYR A 118 10.82 -9.87 16.55
N ASP A 119 11.83 -10.73 16.75
CA ASP A 119 11.86 -12.12 16.27
C ASP A 119 11.25 -13.13 17.27
N ALA A 120 10.61 -12.68 18.36
CA ALA A 120 9.97 -13.56 19.33
C ALA A 120 8.48 -13.88 19.06
N TYR A 121 7.95 -13.58 17.86
CA TYR A 121 6.53 -13.79 17.52
C TYR A 121 6.30 -14.58 16.23
N CYS A 122 7.19 -15.53 15.90
CA CYS A 122 6.93 -16.55 14.90
C CYS A 122 7.34 -17.92 15.45
N ASP A 123 6.42 -18.53 16.20
CA ASP A 123 6.31 -20.01 16.28
C ASP A 123 5.75 -20.54 14.95
#